data_AF-A0A7D9LSU6-F1
#
_entry.id   AF-A0A7D9LSU6-F1
#
_cell.length_a   1.000
_cell.length_b   1.000
_cell.length_c   1.000
_cell.angle_alpha   90.00
_cell.angle_beta   90.00
_cell.angle_gamma   90.00
#
_symmetry.space_group_name_H-M   'P 1'
#
loop_
_entity.id
_entity.type
_entity.pdbx_description
1 polymer ?
#
loop_
_entity_poly.entity_id
_entity_poly.type
_entity_poly.pdbx_seq_one_letter_code
_entity_poly.pdbx_strand_id
1 'polypeptide(L)' 'MANHGKLEKYDSQEEWSQYIERLEFYFEANGVDDEDKQRAILLSVCGSKTYKLIRNLTTPGKP' A
#
# COMPACT_ATOMS: atom_id res chain seq x y z
N MET A 1 9.89 15.70 -10.81
CA MET A 1 9.44 14.40 -11.33
C MET A 1 7.92 14.42 -11.26
N ALA A 2 7.22 14.21 -12.37
CA ALA A 2 5.77 14.16 -12.37
C ALA A 2 5.37 12.78 -11.84
N ASN A 3 4.64 12.73 -10.71
CA ASN A 3 4.10 11.46 -10.24
C ASN A 3 3.00 11.03 -11.23
N HIS A 4 3.20 9.90 -11.90
CA HIS A 4 2.25 9.40 -12.87
C HIS A 4 1.08 8.73 -12.13
N GLY A 5 -0.11 9.32 -12.27
CA GLY A 5 -1.37 8.77 -11.79
C GLY A 5 -1.61 8.84 -10.27
N LYS A 6 -2.83 8.45 -9.88
CA LYS A 6 -3.25 8.27 -8.49
C LYS A 6 -3.57 6.79 -8.30
N LEU A 7 -3.00 6.16 -7.27
CA LEU A 7 -3.41 4.82 -6.87
C LEU A 7 -4.68 4.93 -6.03
N GLU A 8 -5.77 4.32 -6.50
CA GLU A 8 -6.99 4.20 -5.71
C GLU A 8 -6.77 3.26 -4.53
N LYS A 9 -7.44 3.56 -3.41
CA LYS A 9 -7.37 2.75 -2.19
C LYS A 9 -7.84 1.31 -2.43
N TYR A 10 -7.37 0.39 -1.60
CA TYR A 10 -7.88 -0.98 -1.57
C TYR A 10 -9.39 -1.00 -1.30
N ASP A 11 -10.12 -1.77 -2.09
CA ASP A 11 -11.52 -2.12 -1.85
C ASP A 11 -11.66 -3.59 -1.46
N SER A 12 -12.52 -3.89 -0.48
CA SER A 12 -12.83 -5.28 -0.12
C SER A 12 -13.50 -6.08 -1.24
N GLN A 13 -13.98 -5.44 -2.30
CA GLN A 13 -14.55 -6.08 -3.48
C GLN A 13 -13.49 -6.54 -4.48
N GLU A 14 -12.24 -6.07 -4.38
CA GLU A 14 -11.12 -6.56 -5.21
C GLU A 14 -10.28 -7.60 -4.46
N GLU A 15 -9.66 -8.50 -5.23
CA GLU A 15 -8.69 -9.44 -4.71
C GLU A 15 -7.43 -8.68 -4.27
N TRP A 16 -6.90 -9.04 -3.10
CA TRP A 16 -5.70 -8.38 -2.56
C TRP A 16 -4.50 -8.47 -3.52
N SER A 17 -4.35 -9.58 -4.23
CA SER A 17 -3.28 -9.76 -5.23
C SER A 17 -3.36 -8.76 -6.37
N GLN A 18 -4.56 -8.45 -6.86
CA GLN A 18 -4.78 -7.46 -7.92
C GLN A 18 -4.45 -6.05 -7.44
N TYR A 19 -4.79 -5.73 -6.19
CA TYR A 19 -4.42 -4.45 -5.58
C TYR A 19 -2.89 -4.30 -5.45
N ILE A 20 -2.19 -5.37 -5.04
CA ILE A 20 -0.73 -5.39 -4.96
C ILE A 20 -0.09 -5.21 -6.34
N GLU A 21 -0.57 -5.89 -7.37
CA GLU A 21 -0.04 -5.75 -8.74
C GLU A 21 -0.18 -4.30 -9.25
N ARG A 22 -1.32 -3.65 -8.98
CA ARG A 22 -1.51 -2.21 -9.30
C ARG A 22 -0.55 -1.31 -8.54
N LEU A 23 -0.25 -1.64 -7.28
CA LEU A 23 0.70 -0.90 -6.45
C LEU A 23 2.14 -1.08 -6.95
N GLU A 24 2.52 -2.27 -7.42
CA GLU A 24 3.83 -2.54 -8.02
C GLU A 24 4.01 -1.75 -9.31
N PHE A 25 3.02 -1.73 -10.21
CA PHE A 25 3.07 -0.89 -11.40
C PHE A 25 3.13 0.61 -11.05
N TYR A 26 2.49 1.03 -9.96
CA TYR A 26 2.60 2.39 -9.48
C TYR A 26 4.04 2.71 -9.04
N PHE A 27 4.72 1.79 -8.35
CA PHE A 27 6.13 1.96 -8.00
C PHE A 27 7.03 2.02 -9.22
N GLU A 28 6.87 1.09 -10.17
CA GLU A 28 7.66 1.05 -11.40
C GLU A 28 7.51 2.34 -12.22
N ALA A 29 6.26 2.77 -12.45
CA ALA A 29 5.97 3.98 -13.23
C ALA A 29 6.51 5.27 -12.58
N ASN A 30 6.69 5.27 -11.26
CA ASN A 30 7.17 6.43 -10.50
C ASN A 30 8.64 6.28 -10.05
N GLY A 31 9.33 5.21 -10.45
CA GLY A 31 10.72 4.94 -10.04
C GLY A 31 10.89 4.83 -8.52
N VAL A 32 9.93 4.20 -7.84
CA VAL A 32 10.00 3.96 -6.39
C VAL A 32 10.65 2.60 -6.13
N ASP A 33 11.95 2.62 -5.90
CA ASP A 33 12.80 1.45 -5.66
C ASP A 33 13.16 1.25 -4.17
N ASP A 34 13.07 2.31 -3.38
CA ASP A 34 13.33 2.30 -1.94
C ASP A 34 12.18 1.62 -1.15
N GLU A 35 12.51 0.55 -0.42
CA GLU A 35 11.54 -0.26 0.34
C GLU A 35 10.80 0.56 1.42
N ASP A 36 11.47 1.51 2.07
CA ASP A 36 10.84 2.36 3.08
C ASP A 36 9.78 3.27 2.45
N LYS A 37 10.05 3.81 1.25
CA LYS A 37 9.07 4.58 0.46
C LYS A 37 7.92 3.70 -0.01
N GLN A 38 8.20 2.50 -0.52
CA GLN A 38 7.14 1.57 -0.94
C GLN A 38 6.20 1.23 0.22
N ARG A 39 6.76 0.90 1.40
CA ARG A 39 6.00 0.67 2.63
C ARG A 39 5.17 1.89 3.02
N ALA A 40 5.78 3.08 3.03
CA ALA A 40 5.09 4.31 3.39
C ALA A 40 3.90 4.59 2.46
N ILE A 41 4.07 4.39 1.15
CA ILE A 41 3.01 4.55 0.15
C ILE A 41 1.90 3.55 0.41
N LEU A 42 2.19 2.24 0.52
CA LEU A 42 1.21 1.20 0.81
C LEU A 42 0.36 1.56 2.04
N LEU A 43 1.01 1.90 3.16
CA LEU A 43 0.33 2.23 4.40
C LEU A 43 -0.51 3.51 4.31
N SER A 44 -0.13 4.46 3.45
CA SER A 44 -0.88 5.70 3.23
C SER A 44 -2.10 5.51 2.31
N VAL A 45 -1.99 4.63 1.30
CA VAL A 45 -3.02 4.48 0.24
C VAL A 45 -3.99 3.33 0.48
N CYS A 46 -3.67 2.33 1.31
CA CYS A 46 -4.54 1.17 1.55
C CYS A 46 -5.83 1.49 2.32
N GLY A 47 -5.98 2.71 2.84
CA GLY A 47 -7.16 3.18 3.55
C GLY A 47 -7.21 2.79 5.03
N SER A 48 -8.01 3.51 5.81
CA SER A 48 -8.00 3.43 7.28
C SER A 48 -8.34 2.06 7.87
N LYS A 49 -9.27 1.32 7.23
CA LYS A 49 -9.66 -0.04 7.68
C LYS A 49 -8.52 -1.03 7.50
N THR A 50 -7.93 -1.08 6.31
CA THR A 50 -6.81 -1.95 5.95
C THR A 50 -5.58 -1.61 6.77
N TYR A 51 -5.26 -0.31 6.89
CA TYR A 51 -4.17 0.15 7.75
C TYR A 51 -4.35 -0.29 9.21
N LYS A 52 -5.57 -0.18 9.76
CA LYS A 52 -5.88 -0.66 11.12
C LYS A 52 -5.64 -2.17 11.25
N LEU A 53 -6.06 -2.96 10.26
CA LEU A 53 -5.82 -4.40 10.24
C LEU A 53 -4.32 -4.71 10.23
N ILE A 54 -3.56 -4.12 9.31
CA ILE A 54 -2.10 -4.29 9.22
C ILE A 54 -1.46 -3.93 10.56
N ARG A 55 -1.77 -2.75 11.11
CA ARG A 55 -1.23 -2.29 12.39
C ARG A 55 -1.57 -3.25 13.53
N ASN A 56 -2.80 -3.75 13.60
CA ASN A 56 -3.20 -4.67 14.65
C ASN A 56 -2.45 -6.01 14.58
N LEU A 57 -2.14 -6.49 13.37
CA LEU A 57 -1.41 -7.74 13.16
C LEU A 57 0.10 -7.60 13.36
N THR A 58 0.67 -6.42 13.09
CA THR A 58 2.12 -6.17 13.20
C THR A 58 2.53 -5.57 14.54
N THR A 59 1.58 -5.05 15.32
CA THR A 59 1.87 -4.58 16.69
C THR A 59 2.11 -5.81 17.57
N PRO A 60 3.28 -5.94 18.20
CA PRO A 60 3.50 -7.04 19.14
C PRO A 60 2.45 -7.00 20.24
N GLY A 61 1.90 -8.17 20.59
CA GLY A 61 1.00 -8.30 21.73
C GLY A 61 1.66 -7.74 22.98
N LYS A 62 0.87 -7.08 23.85
CA LYS A 62 1.38 -6.71 25.18
C LYS A 62 1.96 -7.96 25.87
N PRO A 63 3.13 -7.86 26.51
CA PRO A 63 3.68 -8.96 27.30
C PRO A 63 2.73 -9.35 28.45
#